data_AF-J2T3L7-F1
#
_entry.id   AF-J2T3L7-F1
#
_cell.length_a   1.000
_cell.length_b   1.000
_cell.length_c   1.000
_cell.angle_alpha   90.00
_cell.angle_beta   90.00
_cell.angle_gamma   90.00
#
_symmetry.space_group_name_H-M   'P 1'
#
loop_
_entity.id
_entity.type
_entity.pdbx_description
1 polymer ?
#
loop_
_entity_poly.entity_id
_entity_poly.type
_entity_poly.pdbx_seq_one_letter_code
_entity_poly.pdbx_strand_id
1 'polypeptide(L)'
;MDRPLPPASIVELSDLSDFGIRLTPAPEVWEWVSAEILADNGSIHNEDHAHLLDADIQIMWASSSFEKQGRTVLGQAEQVAFRAGGWQKARMEQQMRSTNYRNHR
;
A
#
# COMPACT_ATOMS: atom_id res chain seq x y z
N MET A 1 0.15 -14.81 18.60
CA MET A 1 -0.99 -14.09 18.01
C MET A 1 -1.17 -14.61 16.59
N ASP A 2 -2.39 -14.90 16.14
CA ASP A 2 -2.59 -15.41 14.77
C ASP A 2 -2.34 -14.31 13.74
N ARG A 3 -1.78 -14.69 12.59
CA ARG A 3 -1.50 -13.75 11.50
C ARG A 3 -2.82 -13.21 10.93
N PRO A 4 -3.00 -11.87 10.86
CA PRO A 4 -4.22 -11.29 10.32
C PRO A 4 -4.43 -11.65 8.86
N LEU A 5 -5.70 -11.79 8.48
CA LEU A 5 -6.15 -12.01 7.12
C LEU A 5 -6.74 -10.71 6.55
N PRO A 6 -6.65 -10.50 5.22
CA PRO A 6 -7.28 -9.36 4.59
C PRO A 6 -8.81 -9.38 4.80
N PRO A 7 -9.46 -8.21 4.92
CA PRO A 7 -10.92 -8.13 4.98
C PRO A 7 -11.57 -8.74 3.74
N ALA A 8 -12.65 -9.51 3.90
CA ALA A 8 -13.36 -10.15 2.78
C ALA A 8 -13.76 -9.15 1.67
N SER A 9 -14.12 -7.92 2.07
CA SER A 9 -14.46 -6.85 1.14
C SER A 9 -13.32 -6.50 0.17
N ILE A 10 -12.05 -6.58 0.57
CA ILE A 10 -10.93 -6.28 -0.34
C ILE A 10 -10.69 -7.43 -1.31
N VAL A 11 -10.97 -8.67 -0.87
CA VAL A 11 -10.82 -9.89 -1.68
C VAL A 11 -11.90 -9.95 -2.77
N GLU A 12 -13.17 -9.68 -2.41
CA GLU A 12 -14.28 -9.58 -3.37
C GLU A 12 -14.02 -8.50 -4.44
N LEU A 13 -13.30 -7.44 -4.07
CA LEU A 13 -12.92 -6.36 -4.97
C LEU A 13 -11.76 -6.72 -5.92
N SER A 14 -10.99 -7.77 -5.62
CA SER A 14 -9.99 -8.33 -6.54
C SER A 14 -10.63 -8.82 -7.84
N ASP A 15 -11.79 -9.47 -7.72
CA ASP A 15 -12.52 -10.07 -8.84
C ASP A 15 -13.22 -9.01 -9.71
N LEU A 16 -13.36 -7.78 -9.19
CA LEU A 16 -13.95 -6.62 -9.85
C LEU A 16 -12.89 -5.62 -10.36
N SER A 17 -11.66 -6.09 -10.57
CA SER A 17 -10.44 -5.29 -10.78
C SER A 17 -10.36 -4.43 -12.06
N ASP A 18 -11.44 -4.32 -12.85
CA ASP A 18 -11.53 -3.39 -13.99
C ASP A 18 -11.24 -1.92 -13.62
N PHE A 19 -11.30 -1.57 -12.32
CA PHE A 19 -11.05 -0.22 -11.81
C PHE A 19 -9.66 -0.01 -11.16
N GLY A 20 -8.76 -0.99 -11.22
CA GLY A 20 -7.41 -0.91 -10.66
C GLY A 20 -7.26 -1.42 -9.21
N ILE A 21 -6.03 -1.35 -8.68
CA ILE A 21 -5.68 -1.86 -7.34
C ILE A 21 -6.30 -0.97 -6.26
N ARG A 22 -7.04 -1.58 -5.33
CA ARG A 22 -7.56 -0.92 -4.13
C ARG A 22 -6.68 -1.23 -2.94
N LEU A 23 -6.45 -0.21 -2.12
CA LEU A 23 -5.64 -0.31 -0.91
C LEU A 23 -6.50 0.05 0.30
N THR A 24 -6.37 -0.73 1.37
CA THR A 24 -7.06 -0.50 2.66
C THR A 24 -6.03 -0.51 3.78
N PRO A 25 -6.04 0.44 4.74
CA PRO A 25 -5.17 0.38 5.91
C PRO A 25 -5.30 -0.96 6.65
N ALA A 26 -4.17 -1.44 7.18
CA ALA A 26 -4.07 -2.72 7.89
C ALA A 26 -3.37 -2.55 9.25
N PRO A 27 -3.91 -1.74 10.18
CA PRO A 27 -3.30 -1.51 11.49
C PRO A 27 -3.11 -2.80 12.29
N GLU A 28 -4.01 -3.77 12.13
CA GLU A 28 -3.92 -5.09 12.76
C GLU A 28 -2.68 -5.87 12.34
N VAL A 29 -2.19 -5.65 11.11
CA VAL A 29 -0.95 -6.28 10.64
C VAL A 29 0.26 -5.64 11.30
N TRP A 30 0.23 -4.33 11.55
CA TRP A 30 1.31 -3.65 12.29
C TRP A 30 1.37 -4.12 13.74
N GLU A 31 0.22 -4.30 14.39
CA GLU A 31 0.14 -4.88 15.74
C GLU A 31 0.74 -6.30 15.76
N TRP A 32 0.40 -7.13 14.78
CA TRP A 32 0.97 -8.47 14.64
C TRP A 32 2.48 -8.45 14.38
N VAL A 33 2.97 -7.59 13.48
CA VAL A 33 4.41 -7.41 13.21
C VAL A 33 5.13 -7.00 14.49
N SER A 34 4.57 -6.05 15.23
CA SER A 34 5.15 -5.57 16.49
C SER A 34 5.25 -6.69 17.52
N ALA A 35 4.21 -7.52 17.65
CA ALA A 35 4.16 -8.59 18.63
C ALA A 35 5.00 -9.82 18.26
N GLU A 36 5.06 -10.21 16.98
CA GLU A 36 5.67 -11.47 16.57
C GLU A 36 7.08 -11.33 15.99
N ILE A 37 7.41 -10.17 15.39
CA ILE A 37 8.70 -9.92 14.72
C ILE A 37 9.57 -8.96 15.54
N LEU A 38 9.00 -7.89 16.09
CA LEU A 38 9.80 -6.84 16.74
C LEU A 38 10.00 -7.09 18.23
N ALA A 39 8.99 -7.57 18.95
CA ALA A 39 9.12 -7.88 20.36
C ALA A 39 10.10 -9.04 20.59
N ASP A 40 10.95 -8.91 21.61
CA ASP A 40 11.99 -9.90 21.96
C ASP A 40 11.42 -11.30 22.30
N ASN A 41 10.13 -11.36 22.66
CA ASN A 41 9.39 -12.60 22.94
C ASN A 41 8.54 -13.09 21.77
N GLY A 42 8.61 -12.43 20.61
CA GLY A 42 7.88 -12.79 19.41
C GLY A 42 8.35 -14.13 18.85
N SER A 43 7.42 -14.91 18.27
CA SER A 43 7.73 -16.26 17.78
C SER A 43 8.74 -16.30 16.62
N ILE A 44 8.86 -15.19 15.88
CA ILE A 44 9.75 -15.02 14.73
C ILE A 44 10.62 -13.77 14.89
N HIS A 45 10.94 -13.43 16.14
CA HIS A 45 11.77 -12.28 16.47
C HIS A 45 13.12 -12.33 15.76
N ASN A 46 13.57 -11.17 15.27
CA ASN A 46 14.91 -10.98 14.72
C ASN A 46 15.45 -9.62 15.15
N GLU A 47 16.58 -9.64 15.87
CA GLU A 47 17.28 -8.45 16.38
C GLU A 47 17.68 -7.47 15.26
N ASP A 48 17.95 -7.95 14.04
CA ASP A 48 18.28 -7.11 12.89
C ASP A 48 17.14 -6.13 12.54
N HIS A 49 15.90 -6.43 12.93
CA HIS A 49 14.72 -5.61 12.66
C HIS A 49 14.45 -4.52 13.70
N ALA A 50 15.31 -4.35 14.71
CA ALA A 50 15.16 -3.30 15.72
C ALA A 50 15.02 -1.89 15.09
N HIS A 51 15.66 -1.64 13.94
CA HIS A 51 15.57 -0.38 13.21
C HIS A 51 14.15 -0.03 12.71
N LEU A 52 13.22 -0.99 12.68
CA LEU A 52 11.83 -0.75 12.28
C LEU A 52 11.00 -0.12 13.40
N LEU A 53 11.42 -0.21 14.66
CA LEU A 53 10.72 0.40 15.81
C LEU A 53 10.74 1.93 15.76
N ASP A 54 11.82 2.50 15.24
CA ASP A 54 12.02 3.94 15.12
C ASP A 54 11.53 4.49 13.76
N ALA A 55 11.00 3.63 12.88
CA ALA A 55 10.59 4.00 11.55
C ALA A 55 9.09 4.31 11.48
N ASP A 56 8.72 5.37 10.75
CA ASP A 56 7.33 5.71 10.45
C ASP A 56 6.75 4.76 9.38
N ILE A 57 6.34 3.56 9.81
CA ILE A 57 5.80 2.51 8.93
C ILE A 57 4.28 2.52 8.97
N GLN A 58 3.67 2.34 7.81
CA GLN A 58 2.23 2.09 7.66
C GLN A 58 2.03 0.87 6.77
N ILE A 59 1.08 0.02 7.13
CA ILE A 59 0.77 -1.22 6.39
C ILE A 59 -0.63 -1.11 5.79
N MET A 60 -0.76 -1.63 4.56
CA MET A 60 -2.03 -1.68 3.84
C MET A 60 -2.21 -3.04 3.18
N TRP A 61 -3.45 -3.50 3.12
CA TRP A 61 -3.86 -4.59 2.23
C TRP A 61 -4.04 -4.08 0.80
N ALA A 62 -3.74 -4.92 -0.17
CA ALA A 62 -4.03 -4.69 -1.57
C ALA A 62 -5.06 -5.71 -2.06
N SER A 63 -6.00 -5.29 -2.90
CA SER A 63 -7.01 -6.18 -3.49
C SER A 63 -6.39 -7.24 -4.38
N SER A 64 -5.28 -6.94 -5.06
CA SER A 64 -4.63 -7.88 -5.97
C SER A 64 -3.11 -7.73 -5.96
N SER A 65 -2.43 -8.77 -6.42
CA SER A 65 -0.98 -8.74 -6.69
C SER A 65 -0.67 -7.95 -7.96
N PHE A 66 0.56 -7.46 -8.09
CA PHE A 66 0.99 -6.67 -9.24
C PHE A 66 1.90 -7.49 -10.17
N GLU A 67 1.65 -7.46 -11.48
CA GLU A 67 2.56 -8.06 -12.45
C GLU A 67 3.60 -7.07 -12.97
N LYS A 68 4.87 -7.43 -12.88
CA LYS A 68 5.99 -6.64 -13.39
C LYS A 68 6.97 -7.53 -14.15
N GLN A 69 7.13 -7.28 -15.44
CA GLN A 69 8.07 -8.01 -16.30
C GLN A 69 7.90 -9.54 -16.22
N GLY A 70 6.65 -10.01 -16.25
CA GLY A 70 6.32 -11.44 -16.15
C GLY A 70 6.50 -12.05 -14.76
N ARG A 71 6.66 -11.23 -13.72
CA ARG A 71 6.74 -11.67 -12.32
C ARG A 71 5.56 -11.13 -11.51
N THR A 72 5.00 -11.97 -10.66
CA THR A 72 3.95 -11.58 -9.70
C THR A 72 4.58 -11.04 -8.41
N VAL A 73 4.21 -9.82 -8.04
CA VAL A 73 4.64 -9.13 -6.82
C VAL A 73 3.49 -9.16 -5.82
N LEU A 74 3.65 -9.90 -4.73
CA LEU A 74 2.60 -10.12 -3.70
C LEU A 74 2.52 -9.00 -2.66
N GLY A 75 3.54 -8.15 -2.59
CA GLY A 75 3.61 -7.03 -1.66
C GLY A 75 4.80 -6.14 -1.99
N GLN A 76 4.73 -4.89 -1.55
CA GLN A 76 5.78 -3.90 -1.80
C GLN A 76 5.99 -3.02 -0.57
N ALA A 77 7.24 -2.66 -0.31
CA ALA A 77 7.61 -1.63 0.65
C ALA A 77 8.17 -0.43 -0.11
N GLU A 78 7.59 0.75 0.09
CA GLU A 78 8.02 2.01 -0.52
C GLU A 78 8.07 3.12 0.54
N GLN A 79 9.05 4.01 0.44
CA GLN A 79 9.01 5.28 1.19
C GLN A 79 7.91 6.17 0.60
N VAL A 80 7.19 6.88 1.47
CA VAL A 80 6.16 7.84 1.05
C VAL A 80 6.84 8.97 0.27
N ALA A 81 6.79 8.88 -1.06
CA ALA A 81 7.25 9.92 -1.95
C ALA A 81 6.07 10.81 -2.32
N PHE A 82 5.92 11.96 -1.65
CA PHE A 82 5.11 13.04 -2.20
C PHE A 82 5.79 13.48 -3.50
N ARG A 83 5.27 13.05 -4.65
CA ARG A 83 5.75 13.49 -5.97
C ARG A 83 5.35 14.94 -6.21
N ALA A 84 5.87 15.85 -5.39
CA ALA A 84 5.76 17.29 -5.50
C ALA A 84 6.96 17.85 -6.27
N GLY A 85 7.25 17.29 -7.45
CA GLY A 85 7.92 18.11 -8.46
C GLY A 85 6.92 19.18 -8.87
N GLY A 86 7.20 20.47 -8.63
CA GLY A 86 6.27 21.57 -8.93
C GLY A 86 5.69 21.47 -10.36
N TRP A 87 6.51 21.00 -11.29
CA TRP A 87 6.14 20.72 -12.69
C TRP A 87 5.17 19.56 -12.88
N GLN A 88 5.29 18.48 -12.11
CA GLN A 88 4.44 17.30 -12.22
C GLN A 88 3.05 17.56 -11.64
N LYS A 89 2.99 18.30 -10.52
CA LYS A 89 1.74 18.83 -9.94
C LYS A 89 1.06 19.82 -10.90
N ALA A 90 1.81 20.78 -11.46
CA ALA A 90 1.28 21.76 -12.39
C ALA A 90 0.70 21.13 -13.67
N ARG A 91 1.33 20.08 -14.22
CA ARG A 91 0.78 19.34 -15.36
C ARG A 91 -0.52 18.62 -15.02
N MET A 92 -0.59 17.95 -13.86
CA MET A 92 -1.83 17.31 -13.43
C MET A 92 -2.95 18.33 -13.26
N GLU A 93 -2.70 19.46 -12.59
CA GLU A 93 -3.68 20.54 -12.43
C GLU A 93 -4.13 21.13 -13.78
N GLN A 94 -3.20 21.34 -14.72
CA GLN A 94 -3.50 21.87 -16.05
C GLN A 94 -4.31 20.88 -16.89
N GLN A 95 -4.01 19.58 -16.81
CA GLN A 95 -4.73 18.54 -17.53
C GLN A 95 -6.18 18.43 -16.99
N MET A 96 -6.38 18.46 -15.67
CA MET A 96 -7.72 18.49 -15.06
C MET A 96 -8.50 19.76 -15.43
N ARG A 97 -7.85 20.92 -15.48
CA ARG A 97 -8.50 22.18 -15.91
C ARG A 97 -8.88 22.16 -17.40
N SER A 98 -8.10 21.49 -18.24
CA SER A 98 -8.36 21.36 -19.68
C SER A 98 -9.46 20.34 -20.01
N THR A 99 -9.57 19.26 -19.23
CA THR A 99 -10.59 18.21 -19.46
C THR A 99 -12.02 18.74 -19.25
N ASN A 100 -12.23 19.74 -18.40
CA ASN A 100 -13.54 20.38 -18.22
C ASN A 100 -13.99 21.25 -19.42
N TYR A 101 -13.12 21.54 -20.40
CA TYR A 101 -13.47 22.36 -21.57
C TYR A 101 -13.84 21.56 -22.82
N ARG A 102 -13.79 20.22 -22.80
CA ARG A 102 -14.08 19.38 -23.98
C ARG A 102 -15.50 18.81 -24.07
N ASN A 103 -16.38 19.07 -23.09
CA ASN A 103 -17.77 18.58 -23.11
C ASN A 103 -18.81 19.67 -23.45
N HIS A 104 -18.42 20.78 -24.09
CA HIS A 104 -19.35 21.81 -24.58
C HIS A 104 -19.03 22.27 -26.01
N ARG A 105 -19.01 21.33 -26.95
CA ARG A 105 -19.31 21.59 -28.36
C ARG A 105 -20.05 20.40 -28.97
#